data_AF-A0A090LNE5-F1
#
_entry.id   AF-A0A090LNE5-F1
#
_cell.length_a   1.000
_cell.length_b   1.000
_cell.length_c   1.000
_cell.angle_alpha   90.00
_cell.angle_beta   90.00
_cell.angle_gamma   90.00
#
_symmetry.space_group_name_H-M   'P 1'
#
loop_
_entity.id
_entity.type
_entity.pdbx_description
1 polymer ?
#
loop_
_entity_poly.entity_id
_entity_poly.type
_entity_poly.pdbx_seq_one_letter_code
_entity_poly.pdbx_strand_id
1 'polypeptide(L)'
;MKVSNIWHKTIGDKSVNEWILSMDKYIDNPTPHSENEFIQIIKNYVLELLDEEETAYYICHLYWDYFNHPYKLLCIIKESPGYNFNIFLRNQYSAEIFECIWMKKDGPPIEYVYLFDEIDWFFENIDIEPVKKEFEFICAVTKFSKLQITINEWKNKYYF
;
A
#
# COMPACT_ATOMS: atom_id res chain seq x y z
N MET A 1 -29.70 -7.35 2.55
CA MET A 1 -28.53 -6.47 2.41
C MET A 1 -28.90 -5.10 2.97
N LYS A 2 -28.18 -4.61 3.99
CA LYS A 2 -28.27 -3.19 4.36
C LYS A 2 -27.42 -2.44 3.34
N VAL A 3 -28.06 -1.67 2.47
CA VAL A 3 -27.36 -0.71 1.62
C VAL A 3 -26.90 0.40 2.55
N SER A 4 -25.65 0.34 3.01
CA SER A 4 -25.02 1.50 3.65
C SER A 4 -24.83 2.54 2.55
N ASN A 5 -25.56 3.64 2.64
CA ASN A 5 -25.35 4.79 1.75
C ASN A 5 -23.89 5.26 1.91
N ILE A 6 -23.06 4.95 0.91
CA ILE A 6 -21.67 5.43 0.79
C ILE A 6 -21.60 6.95 1.01
N TRP A 7 -22.68 7.65 0.60
CA TRP A 7 -22.97 9.07 0.80
C TRP A 7 -22.83 9.62 2.24
N HIS A 8 -22.71 8.78 3.27
CA HIS A 8 -22.57 9.24 4.66
C HIS A 8 -21.32 8.72 5.37
N LYS A 9 -20.49 7.89 4.73
CA LYS A 9 -19.24 7.43 5.36
C LYS A 9 -18.25 8.61 5.37
N THR A 10 -17.73 8.89 6.56
CA THR A 10 -16.74 9.94 6.80
C THR A 10 -15.41 9.29 7.17
N ILE A 11 -14.33 9.91 6.74
CA ILE A 11 -12.95 9.55 7.05
C ILE A 11 -12.28 10.84 7.49
N GLY A 12 -11.96 10.93 8.79
CA GLY A 12 -11.48 12.18 9.39
C GLY A 12 -12.48 13.33 9.25
N ASP A 13 -12.05 14.40 8.60
CA ASP A 13 -12.80 15.64 8.40
C ASP A 13 -13.65 15.70 7.12
N LYS A 14 -13.61 14.65 6.28
CA LYS A 14 -14.29 14.63 4.97
C LYS A 14 -15.16 13.39 4.79
N SER A 15 -16.20 13.51 3.97
CA SER A 15 -16.89 12.37 3.40
C SER A 15 -16.02 11.65 2.35
N VAL A 16 -16.35 10.38 2.06
CA VAL A 16 -15.71 9.61 0.98
C VAL A 16 -15.73 10.37 -0.35
N ASN A 17 -16.85 10.98 -0.72
CA ASN A 17 -16.95 11.76 -1.96
C ASN A 17 -16.03 13.00 -1.96
N GLU A 18 -15.89 13.70 -0.83
CA GLU A 18 -14.98 14.84 -0.73
C GLU A 18 -13.52 14.40 -0.82
N TRP A 19 -13.20 13.20 -0.35
CA TRP A 19 -11.89 12.57 -0.56
C TRP A 19 -11.66 12.26 -2.04
N ILE A 20 -12.60 11.63 -2.72
CA ILE A 20 -12.52 11.32 -4.15
C ILE A 20 -12.34 12.59 -4.98
N LEU A 21 -13.16 13.62 -4.76
CA LEU A 21 -13.02 14.91 -5.43
C LEU A 21 -11.70 15.62 -5.11
N SER A 22 -11.08 15.33 -3.96
CA SER A 22 -9.73 15.81 -3.65
C SER A 22 -8.66 15.03 -4.44
N MET A 23 -8.86 13.73 -4.65
CA MET A 23 -7.97 12.84 -5.40
C MET A 23 -8.02 13.11 -6.92
N ASP A 24 -9.20 13.36 -7.48
CA ASP A 24 -9.42 13.67 -8.91
C ASP A 24 -8.57 14.85 -9.39
N LYS A 25 -8.36 15.86 -8.53
CA LYS A 25 -7.52 17.02 -8.84
C LYS A 25 -6.08 16.63 -9.23
N TYR A 26 -5.58 15.52 -8.72
CA TYR A 26 -4.25 15.01 -9.01
C TYR A 26 -4.21 14.14 -10.27
N ILE A 27 -5.33 13.52 -10.62
CA ILE A 27 -5.53 12.75 -11.87
C ILE A 27 -5.62 13.73 -13.05
N ASP A 28 -6.38 14.81 -12.91
CA ASP A 28 -6.61 15.79 -13.97
C ASP A 28 -5.37 16.63 -14.31
N ASN A 29 -4.42 16.77 -13.38
CA ASN A 29 -3.21 17.59 -13.56
C ASN A 29 -1.97 17.01 -12.83
N PRO A 30 -1.42 15.88 -13.30
CA PRO A 30 -0.33 15.19 -12.64
C PRO A 30 0.99 15.96 -12.83
N THR A 31 1.63 16.35 -11.72
CA THR A 31 2.97 16.94 -11.70
C THR A 31 3.84 16.25 -10.64
N PRO A 32 5.18 16.36 -10.72
CA PRO A 32 6.04 15.82 -9.65
C PRO A 32 5.79 16.43 -8.25
N HIS A 33 5.25 17.65 -8.16
CA HIS A 33 4.89 18.27 -6.88
C HIS A 33 3.57 17.75 -6.33
N SER A 34 2.66 17.33 -7.22
CA SER A 34 1.35 16.77 -6.89
C SER A 34 1.44 15.60 -5.91
N GLU A 35 2.44 14.73 -6.04
CA GLU A 35 2.63 13.58 -5.15
C GLU A 35 2.97 14.00 -3.71
N ASN A 36 3.84 15.00 -3.53
CA ASN A 36 4.20 15.48 -2.20
C ASN A 36 3.03 16.17 -1.52
N GLU A 37 2.29 16.99 -2.27
CA GLU A 37 1.08 17.64 -1.78
C GLU A 37 0.02 16.61 -1.38
N PHE A 38 -0.21 15.62 -2.24
CA PHE A 38 -1.14 14.53 -1.97
C PHE A 38 -0.81 13.79 -0.68
N ILE A 39 0.46 13.38 -0.51
CA ILE A 39 0.95 12.73 0.72
C ILE A 39 0.64 13.57 1.96
N GLN A 40 0.85 14.89 1.91
CA GLN A 40 0.58 15.75 3.06
C GLN A 40 -0.90 15.83 3.42
N ILE A 41 -1.80 15.71 2.44
CA ILE A 41 -3.24 15.71 2.68
C ILE A 41 -3.68 14.39 3.31
N ILE A 42 -3.20 13.25 2.81
CA ILE A 42 -3.71 11.93 3.24
C ILE A 42 -3.02 11.37 4.48
N LYS A 43 -1.81 11.85 4.84
CA LYS A 43 -0.95 11.21 5.86
C LYS A 43 -1.62 10.92 7.22
N ASN A 44 -2.56 11.76 7.65
CA ASN A 44 -3.22 11.59 8.96
C ASN A 44 -4.37 10.58 8.92
N TYR A 45 -4.82 10.19 7.73
CA TYR A 45 -6.01 9.35 7.53
C TYR A 45 -5.72 8.15 6.63
N VAL A 46 -4.46 7.92 6.27
CA VAL A 46 -4.09 6.95 5.22
C VAL A 46 -4.58 5.54 5.53
N LEU A 47 -4.58 5.10 6.80
CA LEU A 47 -5.09 3.77 7.15
C LEU A 47 -6.61 3.67 6.96
N GLU A 48 -7.37 4.69 7.33
CA GLU A 48 -8.83 4.71 7.12
C GLU A 48 -9.18 4.81 5.62
N LEU A 49 -8.39 5.58 4.86
CA LEU A 49 -8.53 5.69 3.41
C LEU A 49 -8.18 4.39 2.67
N LEU A 50 -7.26 3.58 3.21
CA LEU A 50 -6.97 2.27 2.65
C LEU A 50 -7.98 1.21 3.06
N ASP A 51 -8.62 1.33 4.23
CA ASP A 51 -9.66 0.40 4.68
C ASP A 51 -10.99 0.60 3.92
N GLU A 52 -11.24 1.81 3.39
CA GLU A 52 -12.39 2.10 2.54
C GLU A 52 -12.05 1.84 1.06
N GLU A 53 -12.83 0.98 0.42
CA GLU A 53 -12.53 0.40 -0.89
C GLU A 53 -12.49 1.45 -2.02
N GLU A 54 -13.38 2.43 -2.01
CA GLU A 54 -13.44 3.44 -3.06
C GLU A 54 -12.27 4.42 -2.95
N THR A 55 -11.93 4.90 -1.76
CA THR A 55 -10.72 5.72 -1.58
C THR A 55 -9.44 4.93 -1.85
N ALA A 56 -9.39 3.64 -1.50
CA ALA A 56 -8.25 2.77 -1.81
C ALA A 56 -8.07 2.59 -3.33
N TYR A 57 -9.17 2.42 -4.08
CA TYR A 57 -9.16 2.38 -5.55
C TYR A 57 -8.47 3.61 -6.16
N TYR A 58 -8.85 4.81 -5.70
CA TYR A 58 -8.29 6.06 -6.19
C TYR A 58 -6.82 6.24 -5.81
N ILE A 59 -6.44 5.91 -4.57
CA ILE A 59 -5.03 5.92 -4.15
C ILE A 59 -4.22 4.96 -5.04
N CYS A 60 -4.75 3.75 -5.28
CA CYS A 60 -4.10 2.75 -6.12
C CYS A 60 -3.82 3.30 -7.54
N HIS A 61 -4.84 3.88 -8.19
CA HIS A 61 -4.71 4.46 -9.54
C HIS A 61 -3.74 5.64 -9.58
N LEU A 62 -3.78 6.53 -8.57
CA LEU A 62 -2.81 7.61 -8.46
C LEU A 62 -1.37 7.08 -8.46
N TYR A 63 -1.11 6.02 -7.71
CA TYR A 63 0.22 5.42 -7.64
C TYR A 63 0.60 4.57 -8.84
N TRP A 64 -0.33 3.91 -9.53
CA TRP A 64 -0.04 3.15 -10.74
C TRP A 64 0.19 4.03 -11.97
N ASP A 65 -0.58 5.09 -12.13
CA ASP A 65 -0.62 5.82 -13.39
C ASP A 65 0.13 7.15 -13.33
N TYR A 66 0.16 7.80 -12.17
CA TYR A 66 0.57 9.22 -12.08
C TYR A 66 1.79 9.47 -11.19
N PHE A 67 1.89 8.76 -10.06
CA PHE A 67 2.97 8.96 -9.09
C PHE A 67 4.12 7.97 -9.28
N ASN A 68 5.33 8.42 -8.92
CA ASN A 68 6.57 7.71 -9.20
C ASN A 68 7.31 7.25 -7.93
N HIS A 69 6.87 7.67 -6.74
CA HIS A 69 7.55 7.39 -5.49
C HIS A 69 6.62 6.67 -4.48
N PRO A 70 6.12 5.46 -4.81
CA PRO A 70 5.21 4.73 -3.93
C PRO A 70 5.80 4.40 -2.55
N TYR A 71 7.13 4.44 -2.38
CA TYR A 71 7.76 4.35 -1.06
C TYR A 71 7.32 5.47 -0.10
N LYS A 72 6.94 6.67 -0.60
CA LYS A 72 6.43 7.76 0.24
C LYS A 72 5.09 7.38 0.86
N LEU A 73 4.24 6.69 0.09
CA LEU A 73 2.98 6.14 0.60
C LEU A 73 3.26 5.09 1.67
N LEU A 74 4.21 4.18 1.42
CA LEU A 74 4.61 3.18 2.40
C LEU A 74 5.12 3.83 3.71
N CYS A 75 5.94 4.88 3.64
CA CYS A 75 6.41 5.60 4.83
C CYS A 75 5.23 6.09 5.68
N ILE A 76 4.28 6.83 5.08
CA ILE A 76 3.15 7.36 5.85
C ILE A 76 2.23 6.26 6.38
N ILE A 77 2.08 5.14 5.66
CA ILE A 77 1.34 3.97 6.15
C ILE A 77 2.01 3.40 7.40
N LYS A 78 3.33 3.20 7.37
CA LYS A 78 4.07 2.61 8.51
C LYS A 78 4.16 3.55 9.71
N GLU A 79 4.27 4.85 9.47
CA GLU A 79 4.31 5.87 10.53
C GLU A 79 2.94 6.15 11.16
N SER A 80 1.85 5.68 10.52
CA SER A 80 0.50 5.91 11.02
C SER A 80 0.20 5.10 12.29
N PRO A 81 -0.34 5.74 13.35
CA PRO A 81 -0.79 5.03 14.54
C PRO A 81 -1.82 3.95 14.20
N GLY A 82 -1.59 2.73 14.66
CA GLY A 82 -2.47 1.59 14.37
C GLY A 82 -2.12 0.80 13.11
N TYR A 83 -1.00 1.12 12.44
CA TYR A 83 -0.50 0.31 11.34
C TYR A 83 -0.38 -1.17 11.71
N ASN A 84 -0.90 -2.00 10.82
CA ASN A 84 -0.72 -3.44 10.82
C ASN A 84 -0.61 -3.88 9.36
N PHE A 85 0.25 -4.86 9.06
CA PHE A 85 0.45 -5.38 7.70
C PHE A 85 -0.86 -5.81 7.02
N ASN A 86 -1.86 -6.25 7.80
CA ASN A 86 -3.22 -6.55 7.36
C ASN A 86 -3.88 -5.45 6.52
N ILE A 87 -3.45 -4.20 6.63
CA ILE A 87 -4.03 -3.10 5.83
C ILE A 87 -3.97 -3.42 4.33
N PHE A 88 -2.91 -4.08 3.87
CA PHE A 88 -2.75 -4.50 2.48
C PHE A 88 -3.63 -5.69 2.07
N LEU A 89 -4.35 -6.30 3.02
CA LEU A 89 -5.23 -7.45 2.82
C LEU A 89 -6.71 -7.09 3.04
N ARG A 90 -7.03 -5.82 3.32
CA ARG A 90 -8.41 -5.39 3.65
C ARG A 90 -9.32 -5.35 2.43
N ASN A 91 -8.76 -5.05 1.26
CA ASN A 91 -9.45 -5.03 -0.03
C ASN A 91 -8.45 -5.20 -1.18
N GLN A 92 -8.96 -5.49 -2.38
CA GLN A 92 -8.16 -5.74 -3.58
C GLN A 92 -7.20 -4.58 -3.91
N TYR A 93 -7.65 -3.33 -3.74
CA TYR A 93 -6.85 -2.16 -4.10
C TYR A 93 -5.71 -1.91 -3.11
N SER A 94 -5.89 -2.27 -1.84
CA SER A 94 -4.81 -2.25 -0.85
C SER A 94 -3.75 -3.30 -1.17
N ALA A 95 -4.15 -4.47 -1.68
CA ALA A 95 -3.22 -5.48 -2.17
C ALA A 95 -2.48 -5.00 -3.42
N GLU A 96 -3.16 -4.36 -4.36
CA GLU A 96 -2.54 -3.76 -5.55
C GLU A 96 -1.61 -2.59 -5.21
N ILE A 97 -1.90 -1.81 -4.17
CA ILE A 97 -0.98 -0.77 -3.66
C ILE A 97 0.31 -1.40 -3.16
N PHE A 98 0.21 -2.51 -2.44
CA PHE A 98 1.38 -3.25 -2.00
C PHE A 98 2.20 -3.77 -3.20
N GLU A 99 1.52 -4.32 -4.21
CA GLU A 99 2.15 -4.70 -5.49
C GLU A 99 2.80 -3.50 -6.18
N CYS A 100 2.14 -2.34 -6.24
CA CYS A 100 2.66 -1.12 -6.84
C CYS A 100 3.95 -0.64 -6.16
N ILE A 101 3.95 -0.60 -4.83
CA ILE A 101 5.14 -0.28 -4.01
C ILE A 101 6.28 -1.23 -4.34
N TRP A 102 5.97 -2.50 -4.56
CA TRP A 102 6.95 -3.53 -4.87
C TRP A 102 7.49 -3.49 -6.30
N MET A 103 6.59 -3.35 -7.28
CA MET A 103 6.87 -3.51 -8.71
C MET A 103 7.38 -2.25 -9.39
N LYS A 104 6.91 -1.06 -8.99
CA LYS A 104 7.41 0.20 -9.56
C LYS A 104 8.83 0.54 -9.12
N LYS A 105 9.39 -0.25 -8.19
CA LYS A 105 10.78 -0.16 -7.78
C LYS A 105 11.53 -1.40 -8.26
N ASP A 106 12.82 -1.29 -8.55
CA ASP A 106 13.73 -2.44 -8.70
C ASP A 106 13.97 -3.15 -7.35
N GLY A 107 12.89 -3.53 -6.66
CA GLY A 107 12.86 -4.06 -5.29
C GLY A 107 12.82 -2.96 -4.21
N PRO A 108 12.33 -3.26 -2.99
CA PRO A 108 12.35 -2.31 -1.88
C PRO A 108 13.80 -1.89 -1.57
N PRO A 109 14.07 -0.63 -1.19
CA PRO A 109 15.40 -0.27 -0.70
C PRO A 109 15.67 -1.02 0.61
N ILE A 110 16.96 -1.15 0.97
CA ILE A 110 17.45 -2.00 2.07
C ILE A 110 16.78 -1.74 3.42
N GLU A 111 16.30 -0.52 3.61
CA GLU A 111 15.53 -0.04 4.75
C GLU A 111 14.08 -0.55 4.79
N TYR A 112 13.68 -1.49 3.93
CA TYR A 112 12.39 -2.18 4.04
C TYR A 112 12.52 -3.71 3.96
N VAL A 113 13.74 -4.23 4.18
CA VAL A 113 13.98 -5.67 4.32
C VAL A 113 13.20 -6.26 5.50
N TYR A 114 12.90 -5.48 6.55
CA TYR A 114 12.02 -5.92 7.64
C TYR A 114 10.59 -6.22 7.19
N LEU A 115 10.15 -5.74 6.01
CA LEU A 115 8.83 -6.14 5.49
C LEU A 115 8.79 -7.63 5.19
N PHE A 116 9.94 -8.24 4.84
CA PHE A 116 10.01 -9.69 4.67
C PHE A 116 9.84 -10.42 6.01
N ASP A 117 10.48 -9.94 7.07
CA ASP A 117 10.30 -10.50 8.41
C ASP A 117 8.84 -10.34 8.90
N GLU A 118 8.20 -9.19 8.60
CA GLU A 118 6.78 -8.96 8.86
C GLU A 118 5.90 -9.90 8.02
N ILE A 119 6.22 -10.12 6.74
CA ILE A 119 5.49 -11.01 5.83
C ILE A 119 5.59 -12.46 6.29
N ASP A 120 6.79 -12.94 6.62
CA ASP A 120 7.03 -14.30 7.08
C ASP A 120 6.32 -14.55 8.41
N TRP A 121 6.41 -13.60 9.37
CA TRP A 121 5.66 -13.67 10.61
C TRP A 121 4.15 -13.70 10.35
N PHE A 122 3.65 -12.89 9.42
CA PHE A 122 2.23 -12.86 9.10
C PHE A 122 1.75 -14.18 8.46
N PHE A 123 2.54 -14.77 7.55
CA PHE A 123 2.24 -16.07 6.93
C PHE A 123 2.10 -17.19 7.95
N GLU A 124 2.98 -17.21 8.95
CA GLU A 124 2.97 -18.23 10.01
C GLU A 124 1.77 -18.09 10.96
N ASN A 125 1.10 -16.94 10.97
CA ASN A 125 0.06 -16.60 11.95
C ASN A 125 -1.33 -16.28 11.33
N ILE A 126 -1.50 -16.33 10.01
CA ILE A 126 -2.83 -16.22 9.37
C ILE A 126 -3.59 -17.56 9.47
N ASP A 127 -4.76 -17.52 10.11
CA ASP A 127 -5.67 -18.67 10.25
C ASP A 127 -6.90 -18.61 9.30
N ILE A 128 -6.88 -17.69 8.33
CA ILE A 128 -8.01 -17.40 7.43
C ILE A 128 -7.63 -17.77 5.97
N GLU A 129 -8.14 -18.91 5.50
CA GLU A 129 -7.78 -19.53 4.20
C GLU A 129 -7.88 -18.60 2.96
N PRO A 130 -8.91 -17.74 2.80
CA PRO A 130 -8.96 -16.80 1.66
C PRO A 130 -7.84 -15.77 1.68
N VAL A 131 -7.55 -15.22 2.87
CA VAL A 131 -6.48 -14.24 3.08
C VAL A 131 -5.12 -14.86 2.79
N LYS A 132 -4.95 -16.15 3.09
CA LYS A 132 -3.74 -16.90 2.78
C LYS A 132 -3.45 -16.96 1.27
N LYS A 133 -4.45 -17.08 0.41
CA LYS A 133 -4.26 -17.12 -1.06
C LYS A 133 -3.86 -15.76 -1.64
N GLU A 134 -4.47 -14.69 -1.17
CA GLU A 134 -4.11 -13.31 -1.54
C GLU A 134 -2.71 -12.95 -1.01
N PHE A 135 -2.37 -13.46 0.17
CA PHE A 135 -1.04 -13.33 0.75
C PHE A 135 0.02 -14.17 0.03
N GLU A 136 -0.30 -15.40 -0.39
CA GLU A 136 0.55 -16.21 -1.27
C GLU A 136 0.78 -15.52 -2.62
N PHE A 137 -0.22 -14.82 -3.15
CA PHE A 137 -0.08 -13.96 -4.33
C PHE A 137 0.87 -12.79 -4.05
N ILE A 138 0.73 -12.10 -2.92
CA ILE A 138 1.68 -11.07 -2.46
C ILE A 138 3.11 -11.64 -2.33
N CYS A 139 3.29 -12.85 -1.79
CA CYS A 139 4.58 -13.55 -1.72
C CYS A 139 5.13 -13.93 -3.10
N ALA A 140 4.26 -14.27 -4.05
CA ALA A 140 4.63 -14.62 -5.42
C ALA A 140 5.02 -13.38 -6.24
N VAL A 141 4.28 -12.28 -6.10
CA VAL A 141 4.55 -10.96 -6.69
C VAL A 141 5.81 -10.35 -6.10
N THR A 142 6.07 -10.55 -4.81
CA THR A 142 7.31 -10.11 -4.15
C THR A 142 8.56 -10.86 -4.60
N LYS A 143 8.43 -11.89 -5.45
CA LYS A 143 9.53 -12.66 -6.06
C LYS A 143 10.49 -13.29 -5.05
N PHE A 144 9.98 -13.90 -3.98
CA PHE A 144 10.79 -14.86 -3.23
C PHE A 144 11.34 -16.00 -4.10
N SER A 145 10.69 -16.32 -5.22
CA SER A 145 11.10 -17.42 -6.11
C SER A 145 12.10 -17.05 -7.22
N LYS A 146 12.34 -15.75 -7.48
CA LYS A 146 13.34 -15.31 -8.49
C LYS A 146 14.58 -14.67 -7.89
N LEU A 147 14.57 -14.32 -6.61
CA LEU A 147 15.78 -14.05 -5.85
C LEU A 147 16.33 -15.39 -5.35
N GLN A 148 16.94 -16.17 -6.25
CA GLN A 148 17.91 -17.21 -5.87
C GLN A 148 19.20 -16.63 -5.24
N ILE A 149 19.17 -15.34 -4.89
CA ILE A 149 20.17 -14.71 -4.05
C ILE A 149 19.63 -14.89 -2.64
N THR A 150 20.18 -15.88 -1.93
CA THR A 150 19.92 -16.02 -0.49
C THR A 150 20.12 -14.67 0.19
N ILE A 151 19.35 -14.37 1.24
CA ILE A 151 19.50 -13.15 2.06
C ILE A 151 20.99 -12.87 2.39
N ASN A 152 21.80 -13.92 2.50
CA ASN A 152 23.25 -13.87 2.70
C ASN A 152 24.05 -13.39 1.48
N GLU A 153 23.75 -13.82 0.26
CA GLU A 153 24.41 -13.34 -0.95
C GLU A 153 24.05 -11.87 -1.26
N TRP A 154 22.84 -11.43 -0.90
CA TRP A 154 22.42 -10.03 -1.04
C TRP A 154 23.12 -9.14 0.00
N LYS A 155 23.25 -9.62 1.26
CA LYS A 155 24.05 -8.96 2.30
C LYS A 155 25.53 -8.85 1.88
N ASN A 156 26.12 -9.89 1.32
CA ASN A 156 27.53 -9.89 0.90
C ASN A 156 27.84 -8.99 -0.29
N LYS A 157 26.87 -8.73 -1.19
CA LYS A 157 27.07 -7.87 -2.36
C LYS A 157 27.13 -6.37 -2.02
N TYR A 158 26.59 -5.96 -0.88
CA TYR A 158 26.43 -4.53 -0.53
C TYR A 158 26.99 -4.14 0.85
N TYR A 159 27.34 -5.11 1.71
CA TYR A 159 27.97 -4.86 3.02
C TYR A 159 29.45 -5.28 3.10
N PHE A 160 30.06 -5.70 1.99
CA PHE A 160 31.52 -5.87 1.83
C PHE A 160 32.00 -5.31 0.50
#